data_AF-A0A2H4VMW6-F1
#
_entry.id   AF-A0A2H4VMW6-F1
#
_cell.length_a   1.000
_cell.length_b   1.000
_cell.length_c   1.000
_cell.angle_alpha   90.00
_cell.angle_beta   90.00
_cell.angle_gamma   90.00
#
_symmetry.space_group_name_H-M   'P 1'
#
loop_
_entity.id
_entity.type
_entity.pdbx_description
1 polymer ?
#
loop_
_entity_poly.entity_id
_entity_poly.type
_entity_poly.pdbx_seq_one_letter_code
_entity_poly.pdbx_strand_id
1 'polypeptide(L)'
;MIQHKVFDCVNSNKSVLVYREDVHKFLPDLANRWTAIFVKDPVPPKQKLIDIAEKLGFAKRERLRRKTIEELKELIKEKTKNKKIVILFNHFERTTQLAADTWGFLINLDSIVIVASYSKNFKAAAYTLFRQMEHIREEMHEEIDIKYSIFAIITVLGLFSYIKLATANNAYIASMLLAGIWFGLIVFRTFIFVGRG
;
A
#
# COMPACT_ATOMS: atom_id res chain seq x y z
N MET A 1 -5.55 9.49 -18.00
CA MET A 1 -4.55 8.42 -18.22
C MET A 1 -4.65 7.29 -17.19
N ILE A 2 -4.68 7.61 -15.88
CA ILE A 2 -4.81 6.61 -14.79
C ILE A 2 -6.04 5.73 -14.96
N GLN A 3 -7.18 6.33 -15.31
CA GLN A 3 -8.43 5.61 -15.51
C GLN A 3 -8.28 4.46 -16.53
N HIS A 4 -7.73 4.71 -17.72
CA HIS A 4 -7.49 3.65 -18.71
C HIS A 4 -6.64 2.51 -18.17
N LYS A 5 -5.54 2.82 -17.46
CA LYS A 5 -4.70 1.79 -16.81
C LYS A 5 -5.49 0.96 -15.79
N VAL A 6 -6.38 1.58 -15.00
CA VAL A 6 -7.29 0.86 -14.08
C VAL A 6 -8.20 -0.08 -14.85
N PHE A 7 -8.80 0.39 -15.95
CA PHE A 7 -9.67 -0.45 -16.79
C PHE A 7 -8.94 -1.65 -17.37
N ASP A 8 -7.72 -1.47 -17.87
CA ASP A 8 -6.92 -2.54 -18.46
C ASP A 8 -6.54 -3.61 -17.43
N CYS A 9 -6.18 -3.17 -16.21
CA CYS A 9 -5.90 -4.07 -15.11
C CYS A 9 -7.16 -4.85 -14.68
N VAL A 10 -8.29 -4.15 -14.53
CA VAL A 10 -9.57 -4.79 -14.20
C VAL A 10 -9.94 -5.77 -15.28
N ASN A 11 -9.82 -5.43 -16.57
CA ASN A 11 -10.09 -6.34 -17.68
C ASN A 11 -9.21 -7.61 -17.60
N SER A 12 -7.93 -7.44 -17.27
CA SER A 12 -6.93 -8.50 -17.11
C SER A 12 -7.04 -9.28 -15.78
N ASN A 13 -8.09 -9.03 -14.99
CA ASN A 13 -8.34 -9.67 -13.70
C ASN A 13 -7.29 -9.40 -12.62
N LYS A 14 -6.62 -8.25 -12.70
CA LYS A 14 -5.64 -7.81 -11.70
C LYS A 14 -6.27 -6.79 -10.76
N SER A 15 -6.11 -7.01 -9.46
CA SER A 15 -6.44 -5.99 -8.45
C SER A 15 -5.45 -4.85 -8.50
N VAL A 16 -5.92 -3.63 -8.24
CA VAL A 16 -5.19 -2.38 -8.49
C VAL A 16 -5.15 -1.54 -7.24
N LEU A 17 -3.99 -0.94 -6.98
CA LEU A 17 -3.80 0.07 -5.96
C LEU A 17 -3.37 1.39 -6.60
N VAL A 18 -4.22 2.40 -6.49
CA VAL A 18 -4.03 3.73 -7.08
C VAL A 18 -3.50 4.72 -6.04
N TYR A 19 -2.46 5.46 -6.40
CA TYR A 19 -1.90 6.48 -5.52
C TYR A 19 -2.64 7.81 -5.61
N ARG A 20 -3.02 8.38 -4.45
CA ARG A 20 -3.60 9.73 -4.27
C ARG A 20 -4.83 10.06 -5.13
N GLU A 21 -5.56 9.06 -5.58
CA GLU A 21 -6.79 9.23 -6.34
C GLU A 21 -8.03 8.73 -5.59
N ASP A 22 -9.17 9.33 -5.88
CA ASP A 22 -10.46 8.86 -5.37
C ASP A 22 -11.04 7.81 -6.33
N VAL A 23 -11.03 6.53 -5.92
CA VAL A 23 -11.53 5.44 -6.78
C VAL A 23 -13.06 5.45 -6.94
N HIS A 24 -13.79 6.21 -6.11
CA HIS A 24 -15.23 6.39 -6.30
C HIS A 24 -15.56 7.00 -7.67
N LYS A 25 -14.67 7.85 -8.20
CA LYS A 25 -14.82 8.47 -9.53
C LYS A 25 -14.87 7.42 -10.65
N PHE A 26 -14.24 6.26 -10.47
CA PHE A 26 -14.23 5.18 -11.46
C PHE A 26 -15.50 4.31 -11.40
N LEU A 27 -16.35 4.48 -10.38
CA LEU A 27 -17.53 3.64 -10.16
C LEU A 27 -18.52 3.65 -11.34
N PRO A 28 -18.93 4.80 -11.91
CA PRO A 28 -19.92 4.81 -13.00
C PRO A 28 -19.44 4.02 -14.22
N ASP A 29 -18.18 4.22 -14.61
CA ASP A 29 -17.62 3.59 -15.81
C ASP A 29 -17.34 2.10 -15.60
N LEU A 30 -16.93 1.70 -14.38
CA LEU A 30 -16.76 0.29 -14.02
C LEU A 30 -18.12 -0.43 -13.91
N ALA A 31 -19.14 0.23 -13.37
CA ALA A 31 -20.49 -0.31 -13.22
C ALA A 31 -21.18 -0.56 -14.58
N ASN A 32 -20.81 0.21 -15.62
CA ASN A 32 -21.31 0.00 -16.97
C ASN A 32 -20.86 -1.33 -17.60
N ARG A 33 -19.75 -1.93 -17.12
CA ARG A 33 -19.16 -3.15 -17.69
C ARG A 33 -19.21 -4.35 -16.75
N TRP A 34 -19.08 -4.11 -15.45
CA TRP A 34 -19.01 -5.16 -14.43
C TRP A 34 -19.91 -4.83 -13.25
N THR A 35 -20.15 -5.81 -12.37
CA THR A 35 -20.82 -5.53 -11.10
C THR A 35 -19.84 -4.84 -10.16
N ALA A 36 -19.92 -3.51 -10.10
CA ALA A 36 -19.03 -2.68 -9.30
C ALA A 36 -19.69 -2.24 -7.99
N ILE A 37 -18.97 -2.37 -6.88
CA ILE A 37 -19.43 -2.00 -5.55
C ILE A 37 -18.41 -1.12 -4.86
N PHE A 38 -18.84 0.08 -4.48
CA PHE A 38 -18.04 0.95 -3.63
C PHE A 38 -18.33 0.71 -2.14
N VAL A 39 -17.26 0.47 -1.38
CA VAL A 39 -17.21 0.41 0.08
C VAL A 39 -16.24 1.49 0.53
N LYS A 40 -16.76 2.58 1.12
CA LYS A 40 -16.00 3.80 1.46
C LYS A 40 -14.61 3.60 2.08
N ASP A 41 -14.48 2.61 2.97
CA ASP A 41 -13.27 2.30 3.73
C ASP A 41 -13.09 0.77 3.81
N PRO A 42 -11.86 0.25 3.97
CA PRO A 42 -11.58 -1.20 4.07
C PRO A 42 -11.95 -1.81 5.43
N VAL A 43 -12.32 -0.97 6.41
CA VAL A 43 -12.56 -1.37 7.80
C VAL A 43 -13.92 -0.85 8.30
N PRO A 44 -14.61 -1.55 9.22
CA PRO A 44 -14.30 -2.90 9.72
C PRO A 44 -14.72 -4.01 8.73
N PRO A 45 -13.90 -5.06 8.51
CA PRO A 45 -14.09 -6.01 7.41
C PRO A 45 -15.43 -6.75 7.45
N LYS A 46 -15.87 -7.20 8.63
CA LYS A 46 -17.18 -7.87 8.78
C LYS A 46 -18.33 -7.02 8.22
N GLN A 47 -18.37 -5.74 8.57
CA GLN A 47 -19.43 -4.86 8.11
C GLN A 47 -19.35 -4.63 6.60
N LYS A 48 -18.14 -4.50 6.05
CA LYS A 48 -17.95 -4.33 4.61
C LYS A 48 -18.37 -5.57 3.82
N LEU A 49 -18.07 -6.77 4.32
CA LEU A 49 -18.56 -8.02 3.71
C LEU A 49 -20.09 -8.12 3.72
N ILE A 50 -20.74 -7.70 4.82
CA ILE A 50 -22.20 -7.62 4.90
C ILE A 50 -22.74 -6.64 3.86
N ASP A 51 -22.16 -5.43 3.78
CA ASP A 51 -22.59 -4.41 2.83
C ASP A 51 -22.41 -4.87 1.37
N ILE A 52 -21.33 -5.59 1.07
CA ILE A 52 -21.08 -6.20 -0.25
C ILE A 52 -22.14 -7.27 -0.55
N ALA A 53 -22.35 -8.23 0.36
CA ALA A 53 -23.30 -9.31 0.17
C ALA A 53 -24.75 -8.82 0.06
N GLU A 54 -25.10 -7.76 0.79
CA GLU A 54 -26.41 -7.09 0.72
C GLU A 54 -26.58 -6.40 -0.64
N LYS A 55 -25.60 -5.62 -1.09
CA LYS A 55 -25.63 -4.94 -2.41
C LYS A 55 -25.67 -5.92 -3.58
N LEU A 56 -25.08 -7.10 -3.43
CA LEU A 56 -25.15 -8.18 -4.42
C LEU A 56 -26.46 -8.99 -4.37
N GLY A 57 -27.33 -8.72 -3.39
CA GLY A 57 -28.61 -9.40 -3.25
C GLY A 57 -28.51 -10.84 -2.74
N PHE A 58 -27.42 -11.21 -2.04
CA PHE A 58 -27.20 -12.59 -1.60
C PHE A 58 -28.12 -13.01 -0.45
N ALA A 59 -28.39 -12.09 0.48
CA ALA A 59 -29.33 -12.28 1.58
C ALA A 59 -29.71 -10.94 2.23
N LYS A 60 -30.77 -10.95 3.05
CA LYS A 60 -31.14 -9.80 3.89
C LYS A 60 -30.08 -9.52 4.95
N ARG A 61 -29.88 -8.24 5.27
CA ARG A 61 -28.88 -7.77 6.24
C ARG A 61 -28.95 -8.45 7.60
N GLU A 62 -30.16 -8.74 8.11
CA GLU A 62 -30.35 -9.38 9.41
C GLU A 62 -29.74 -10.79 9.45
N ARG A 63 -29.86 -11.54 8.35
CA ARG A 63 -29.27 -12.87 8.22
C ARG A 63 -27.75 -12.79 8.09
N LEU A 64 -27.26 -11.81 7.33
CA LEU A 64 -25.83 -11.58 7.14
C LEU A 64 -25.11 -11.17 8.44
N ARG A 65 -25.75 -10.36 9.29
CA ARG A 65 -25.17 -9.93 10.59
C ARG A 65 -24.88 -11.08 11.54
N ARG A 66 -25.67 -12.14 11.48
CA ARG A 66 -25.52 -13.34 12.31
C ARG A 66 -24.32 -14.20 11.90
N LYS A 67 -23.81 -14.02 10.68
CA LYS A 67 -22.65 -14.75 10.17
C LYS A 67 -21.33 -14.20 10.71
N THR A 68 -20.37 -15.10 10.85
CA THR A 68 -18.96 -14.80 11.09
C THR A 68 -18.28 -14.29 9.82
N ILE A 69 -17.04 -13.78 9.95
CA ILE A 69 -16.25 -13.33 8.79
C ILE A 69 -16.00 -14.50 7.82
N GLU A 70 -15.65 -15.68 8.35
CA GLU A 70 -15.40 -16.88 7.53
C GLU A 70 -16.65 -17.32 6.76
N GLU A 71 -17.81 -17.36 7.41
CA GLU A 71 -19.07 -17.69 6.73
C GLU A 71 -19.46 -16.66 5.66
N LEU A 72 -19.13 -15.38 5.86
CA LEU A 72 -19.36 -14.34 4.86
C LEU A 72 -18.40 -14.49 3.67
N LYS A 73 -17.13 -14.81 3.92
CA LYS A 73 -16.13 -15.08 2.88
C LYS A 73 -16.53 -16.27 2.01
N GLU A 74 -16.94 -17.38 2.62
CA GLU A 74 -17.42 -18.55 1.87
C GLU A 74 -18.71 -18.27 1.12
N LEU A 75 -19.67 -17.56 1.73
CA LEU A 75 -20.90 -17.14 1.03
C LEU A 75 -20.60 -16.31 -0.22
N ILE A 76 -19.67 -15.35 -0.12
CA ILE A 76 -19.26 -14.54 -1.26
C ILE A 76 -18.61 -15.44 -2.31
N LYS A 77 -17.59 -16.23 -1.94
CA LYS A 77 -16.91 -17.16 -2.85
C LYS A 77 -17.88 -18.07 -3.63
N GLU A 78 -18.87 -18.66 -2.96
CA GLU A 78 -19.87 -19.51 -3.60
C GLU A 78 -20.76 -18.73 -4.58
N LYS A 79 -21.21 -17.53 -4.19
CA LYS A 79 -22.15 -16.72 -4.96
C LYS A 79 -21.50 -15.90 -6.07
N THR A 80 -20.18 -15.69 -6.03
CA THR A 80 -19.44 -14.92 -7.05
C THR A 80 -18.77 -15.77 -8.12
N LYS A 81 -18.71 -17.10 -7.97
CA LYS A 81 -17.95 -18.00 -8.85
C LYS A 81 -18.12 -17.77 -10.37
N ASN A 82 -19.32 -17.38 -10.81
CA ASN A 82 -19.65 -17.22 -12.24
C ASN A 82 -19.76 -15.75 -12.68
N LYS A 83 -19.43 -14.79 -11.82
CA LYS A 83 -19.62 -13.37 -12.12
C LYS A 83 -18.46 -12.54 -11.60
N LYS A 84 -17.86 -11.76 -12.50
CA LYS A 84 -16.82 -10.79 -12.14
C LYS A 84 -17.42 -9.63 -11.35
N ILE A 85 -16.87 -9.41 -10.16
CA ILE A 85 -17.25 -8.33 -9.25
C ILE A 85 -16.05 -7.45 -8.99
N VAL A 86 -16.26 -6.14 -9.12
CA VAL A 86 -15.24 -5.13 -8.86
C VAL A 86 -15.57 -4.46 -7.54
N ILE A 87 -14.68 -4.56 -6.55
CA ILE A 87 -14.85 -3.94 -5.23
C ILE A 87 -13.94 -2.73 -5.16
N LEU A 88 -14.51 -1.56 -4.89
CA LEU A 88 -13.79 -0.31 -4.81
C LEU A 88 -13.77 0.19 -3.37
N PHE A 89 -12.61 0.59 -2.87
CA PHE A 89 -12.53 1.30 -1.59
C PHE A 89 -11.40 2.33 -1.55
N ASN A 90 -11.66 3.43 -0.85
CA ASN A 90 -10.62 4.39 -0.54
C ASN A 90 -9.93 4.03 0.79
N HIS A 91 -8.89 4.78 1.13
CA HIS A 91 -8.24 4.71 2.45
C HIS A 91 -7.61 3.35 2.77
N PHE A 92 -6.93 2.75 1.79
CA PHE A 92 -6.15 1.53 1.97
C PHE A 92 -5.18 1.63 3.17
N GLU A 93 -4.69 2.83 3.49
CA GLU A 93 -3.81 3.05 4.63
C GLU A 93 -4.41 2.70 6.00
N ARG A 94 -5.74 2.59 6.09
CA ARG A 94 -6.47 2.19 7.30
C ARG A 94 -6.57 0.68 7.48
N THR A 95 -6.04 -0.11 6.55
CA THR A 95 -6.11 -1.57 6.58
C THR A 95 -5.43 -2.12 7.84
N THR A 96 -6.20 -2.86 8.63
CA THR A 96 -5.71 -3.65 9.77
C THR A 96 -5.28 -5.03 9.30
N GLN A 97 -4.60 -5.82 10.16
CA GLN A 97 -4.22 -7.20 9.82
C GLN A 97 -5.43 -8.04 9.40
N LEU A 98 -6.50 -8.02 10.21
CA LEU A 98 -7.74 -8.74 9.90
C LEU A 98 -8.35 -8.31 8.57
N ALA A 99 -8.29 -7.02 8.24
CA ALA A 99 -8.76 -6.52 6.94
C ALA A 99 -7.84 -7.01 5.81
N ALA A 100 -6.52 -6.95 5.97
CA ALA A 100 -5.57 -7.45 4.98
C ALA A 100 -5.80 -8.93 4.67
N ASP A 101 -6.00 -9.76 5.69
CA ASP A 101 -6.28 -11.19 5.52
C ASP A 101 -7.64 -11.42 4.82
N THR A 102 -8.65 -10.62 5.19
CA THR A 102 -10.00 -10.71 4.58
C THR A 102 -9.98 -10.30 3.11
N TRP A 103 -9.39 -9.15 2.79
CA TRP A 103 -9.30 -8.66 1.41
C TRP A 103 -8.36 -9.52 0.58
N GLY A 104 -7.26 -10.02 1.16
CA GLY A 104 -6.33 -10.92 0.50
C GLY A 104 -6.97 -12.25 0.10
N PHE A 105 -7.85 -12.80 0.95
CA PHE A 105 -8.69 -13.94 0.58
C PHE A 105 -9.55 -13.63 -0.64
N LEU A 106 -10.21 -12.46 -0.68
CA LEU A 106 -11.08 -12.08 -1.79
C LEU A 106 -10.31 -11.82 -3.09
N ILE A 107 -9.11 -11.22 -3.03
CA ILE A 107 -8.26 -11.00 -4.22
C ILE A 107 -7.84 -12.31 -4.87
N ASN A 108 -7.65 -13.36 -4.07
CA ASN A 108 -7.28 -14.68 -4.56
C ASN A 108 -8.46 -15.42 -5.23
N LEU A 109 -9.67 -14.84 -5.27
CA LEU A 109 -10.79 -15.39 -6.01
C LEU A 109 -10.78 -14.84 -7.44
N ASP A 110 -10.77 -15.72 -8.45
CA ASP A 110 -10.78 -15.32 -9.88
C ASP A 110 -11.99 -14.47 -10.28
N SER A 111 -13.05 -14.46 -9.45
CA SER A 111 -14.26 -13.68 -9.67
C SER A 111 -14.20 -12.25 -9.11
N ILE A 112 -13.21 -11.90 -8.29
CA ILE A 112 -13.18 -10.62 -7.58
C ILE A 112 -11.93 -9.83 -7.95
N VAL A 113 -12.15 -8.58 -8.33
CA VAL A 113 -11.08 -7.60 -8.55
C VAL A 113 -11.26 -6.47 -7.56
N ILE A 114 -10.20 -6.10 -6.84
CA ILE A 114 -10.21 -4.97 -5.92
C ILE A 114 -9.54 -3.77 -6.58
N VAL A 115 -10.19 -2.60 -6.51
CA VAL A 115 -9.61 -1.30 -6.89
C VAL A 115 -9.55 -0.44 -5.65
N ALA A 116 -8.36 -0.26 -5.10
CA ALA A 116 -8.14 0.47 -3.87
C ALA A 116 -7.37 1.77 -4.11
N SER A 117 -7.55 2.77 -3.24
CA SER A 117 -6.67 3.95 -3.21
C SER A 117 -5.93 4.10 -1.90
N TYR A 118 -4.72 4.65 -1.97
CA TYR A 118 -3.94 5.05 -0.79
C TYR A 118 -3.39 6.46 -0.98
N SER A 119 -3.32 7.22 0.11
CA SER A 119 -2.83 8.61 0.09
C SER A 119 -1.59 8.84 0.95
N LYS A 120 -1.33 7.93 1.90
CA LYS A 120 -0.30 8.05 2.94
C LYS A 120 0.44 6.73 3.14
N ASN A 121 1.50 6.79 3.94
CA ASN A 121 2.16 5.58 4.45
C ASN A 121 1.16 4.74 5.25
N PHE A 122 1.32 3.43 5.16
CA PHE A 122 0.43 2.46 5.78
C PHE A 122 1.21 1.47 6.64
N LYS A 123 0.51 0.81 7.56
CA LYS A 123 1.09 -0.12 8.53
C LYS A 123 1.64 -1.36 7.81
N ALA A 124 2.64 -1.99 8.41
CA ALA A 124 3.21 -3.25 7.89
C ALA A 124 2.16 -4.35 7.67
N ALA A 125 1.09 -4.36 8.47
CA ALA A 125 -0.04 -5.29 8.32
C ALA A 125 -0.73 -5.24 6.94
N ALA A 126 -0.71 -4.09 6.25
CA ALA A 126 -1.31 -3.94 4.93
C ALA A 126 -0.36 -4.36 3.79
N TYR A 127 0.91 -4.68 4.10
CA TYR A 127 1.95 -4.91 3.11
C TYR A 127 1.78 -6.23 2.36
N THR A 128 1.21 -7.25 2.99
CA THR A 128 0.87 -8.52 2.32
C THR A 128 -0.14 -8.27 1.19
N LEU A 129 -1.21 -7.54 1.50
CA LEU A 129 -2.23 -7.14 0.56
C LEU A 129 -1.69 -6.22 -0.54
N PHE A 130 -0.82 -5.26 -0.15
CA PHE A 130 -0.15 -4.34 -1.07
C PHE A 130 0.61 -5.08 -2.17
N ARG A 131 1.35 -6.14 -1.82
CA ARG A 131 2.15 -6.94 -2.78
C ARG A 131 1.31 -7.72 -3.79
N GLN A 132 0.02 -7.96 -3.51
CA GLN A 132 -0.87 -8.70 -4.40
C GLN A 132 -1.53 -7.80 -5.46
N MET A 133 -1.35 -6.48 -5.39
CA MET A 133 -2.01 -5.52 -6.27
C MET A 133 -1.02 -4.88 -7.27
N GLU A 134 -1.53 -4.56 -8.46
CA GLU A 134 -0.81 -3.75 -9.44
C GLU A 134 -0.81 -2.29 -8.98
N HIS A 135 0.36 -1.65 -8.98
CA HIS A 135 0.52 -0.28 -8.48
C HIS A 135 0.39 0.72 -9.63
N ILE A 136 -0.66 1.52 -9.60
CA ILE A 136 -0.80 2.65 -10.53
C ILE A 136 -0.45 3.92 -9.78
N ARG A 137 0.72 4.45 -10.11
CA ARG A 137 1.11 5.81 -9.74
C ARG A 137 1.03 6.66 -10.98
N GLU A 138 0.55 7.90 -10.82
CA GLU A 138 0.92 8.92 -11.78
C GLU A 138 2.45 8.99 -11.77
N GLU A 139 3.07 9.01 -12.94
CA GLU A 139 4.50 9.23 -13.10
C GLU A 139 4.79 10.65 -12.62
N MET A 140 4.79 10.86 -11.30
CA MET A 140 5.50 11.98 -10.72
C MET A 140 6.95 11.70 -11.07
N HIS A 141 7.53 12.56 -11.90
CA HIS A 141 8.97 12.71 -12.01
C HIS A 141 9.56 12.43 -10.63
N GLU A 142 10.41 11.41 -10.55
CA GLU A 142 11.10 11.08 -9.32
C GLU A 142 11.78 12.37 -8.84
N GLU A 143 11.17 13.05 -7.87
CA GLU A 143 11.88 13.99 -7.04
C GLU A 143 12.90 13.11 -6.32
N ILE A 144 14.08 12.97 -6.94
CA ILE A 144 15.27 12.45 -6.30
C ILE A 144 15.34 13.25 -5.01
N ASP A 145 15.02 12.61 -3.89
CA ASP A 145 14.96 13.28 -2.60
C ASP A 145 16.37 13.81 -2.35
N ILE A 146 16.52 15.12 -2.53
CA ILE A 146 17.79 15.87 -2.57
C ILE A 146 18.64 15.52 -1.36
N LYS A 147 18.01 15.12 -0.25
CA LYS A 147 18.67 14.60 0.95
C LYS A 147 19.63 13.45 0.62
N TYR A 148 19.21 12.44 -0.14
CA TYR A 148 20.09 11.30 -0.49
C TYR A 148 21.27 11.73 -1.37
N SER A 149 21.05 12.64 -2.32
CA SER A 149 22.12 13.21 -3.13
C SER A 149 23.10 14.04 -2.30
N ILE A 150 22.60 14.85 -1.35
CA ILE A 150 23.43 15.60 -0.39
C ILE A 150 24.24 14.64 0.48
N PHE A 151 23.62 13.57 1.00
CA PHE A 151 24.32 12.58 1.82
C PHE A 151 25.42 11.85 1.05
N ALA A 152 25.19 11.51 -0.23
CA ALA A 152 26.21 10.93 -1.09
C ALA A 152 27.40 11.88 -1.27
N ILE A 153 27.15 13.16 -1.53
CA ILE A 153 28.20 14.18 -1.69
C ILE A 153 29.00 14.36 -0.40
N ILE A 154 28.34 14.46 0.77
CA ILE A 154 29.02 14.58 2.06
C ILE A 154 29.88 13.35 2.35
N THR A 155 29.38 12.15 2.03
CA THR A 155 30.12 10.89 2.23
C THR A 155 31.37 10.84 1.35
N VAL A 156 31.26 11.24 0.08
CA VAL A 156 32.39 11.31 -0.85
C VAL A 156 33.42 12.35 -0.39
N LEU A 157 32.98 13.54 0.02
CA LEU A 157 33.87 14.58 0.55
C LEU A 157 34.58 14.13 1.85
N GLY A 158 33.86 13.44 2.73
CA GLY A 158 34.43 12.83 3.94
C GLY A 158 35.49 11.77 3.61
N LEU A 159 35.22 10.91 2.63
CA LEU A 159 36.17 9.88 2.17
C LEU A 159 37.44 10.50 1.59
N PHE A 160 37.31 11.52 0.73
CA PHE A 160 38.47 12.21 0.14
C PHE A 160 39.30 12.96 1.19
N SER A 161 38.63 13.63 2.14
CA SER A 161 39.30 14.31 3.25
C SER A 161 40.06 13.31 4.12
N TYR A 162 39.47 12.15 4.38
CA TYR A 162 40.11 11.06 5.13
C TYR A 162 41.35 10.51 4.42
N ILE A 163 41.26 10.16 3.14
CA ILE A 163 42.39 9.61 2.37
C ILE A 163 43.55 10.61 2.35
N LYS A 164 43.27 11.90 2.14
CA LYS A 164 44.29 12.96 2.11
C LYS A 164 44.97 13.17 3.47
N LEU A 165 44.24 13.06 4.57
CA LEU A 165 44.78 13.23 5.92
C LEU A 165 45.50 11.98 6.43
N ALA A 166 45.00 10.79 6.09
CA ALA A 166 45.64 9.51 6.42
C ALA A 166 46.98 9.35 5.71
N THR A 167 47.10 9.82 4.47
CA THR A 167 48.37 9.82 3.70
C THR A 167 49.34 10.93 4.12
N ALA A 168 48.88 11.98 4.81
CA ALA A 168 49.70 13.08 5.31
C ALA A 168 50.43 12.77 6.64
N ASN A 169 50.63 11.49 6.98
CA ASN A 169 51.40 11.01 8.14
C ASN A 169 50.89 11.45 9.52
N ASN A 170 49.61 11.83 9.65
CA ASN A 170 49.03 12.22 10.94
C ASN A 170 47.89 11.27 11.35
N ALA A 171 48.25 10.02 11.61
CA ALA A 171 47.33 8.92 11.94
C ALA A 171 46.44 9.22 13.15
N TYR A 172 46.89 10.06 14.07
CA TYR A 172 46.12 10.51 15.23
C TYR A 172 44.94 11.42 14.85
N ILE A 173 45.14 12.34 13.90
CA ILE A 173 44.07 13.22 13.41
C ILE A 173 43.05 12.42 12.59
N ALA A 174 43.53 11.45 11.80
CA ALA A 174 42.67 10.58 11.01
C ALA A 174 41.76 9.69 11.89
N SER A 175 42.26 9.15 13.00
CA SER A 175 41.47 8.33 13.93
C SER A 175 40.45 9.15 14.73
N MET A 176 40.79 10.38 15.12
CA MET A 176 39.87 11.28 15.83
C MET A 176 38.69 11.71 14.95
N LEU A 177 38.92 11.96 13.66
CA LEU A 177 37.86 12.24 12.69
C LEU A 177 36.95 11.03 12.44
N LEU A 178 37.53 9.83 12.33
CA LEU A 178 36.75 8.58 12.23
C LEU A 178 35.85 8.39 13.44
N ALA A 179 36.37 8.61 14.65
CA ALA A 179 35.58 8.52 15.88
C ALA A 179 34.45 9.56 15.89
N GLY A 180 34.70 10.80 15.46
CA GLY A 180 33.69 11.85 15.36
C GLY A 180 32.59 11.54 14.36
N ILE A 181 32.95 11.07 13.16
CA ILE A 181 31.98 10.68 12.10
C ILE A 181 31.15 9.48 12.57
N TRP A 182 31.80 8.47 13.16
CA TRP A 182 31.14 7.28 13.68
C TRP A 182 30.16 7.61 14.81
N PHE A 183 30.58 8.46 15.75
CA PHE A 183 29.74 8.92 16.84
C PHE A 183 28.55 9.75 16.34
N GLY A 184 28.80 10.66 15.39
CA GLY A 184 27.74 11.45 14.73
C GLY A 184 26.70 10.59 14.03
N LEU A 185 27.13 9.53 13.32
CA LEU A 185 26.23 8.57 12.66
C LEU A 185 25.37 7.78 13.66
N ILE A 186 25.94 7.38 14.80
CA ILE A 186 25.19 6.68 15.87
C ILE A 186 24.12 7.60 16.47
N VAL A 187 24.47 8.84 16.79
CA VAL A 187 23.54 9.83 17.33
C VAL A 187 22.43 10.13 16.32
N PHE A 188 22.79 10.35 15.05
CA PHE A 188 21.82 10.60 13.98
C PHE A 188 20.87 9.41 13.75
N ARG A 189 21.39 8.17 13.75
CA ARG A 189 20.56 6.95 13.68
C ARG A 189 19.56 6.91 14.83
N THR A 190 19.98 7.31 16.02
CA THR A 190 19.14 7.35 17.22
C THR A 190 18.03 8.39 17.08
N PHE A 191 18.34 9.59 16.60
CA PHE A 191 17.35 10.62 16.33
C PHE A 191 16.34 10.24 15.23
N ILE A 192 16.77 9.60 14.13
CA ILE A 192 15.84 9.08 13.12
C ILE A 192 14.91 8.02 13.71
N PHE A 193 15.43 7.16 14.59
CA PHE A 193 14.64 6.10 15.20
C PHE A 193 13.60 6.65 16.18
N VAL A 194 13.97 7.65 16.99
CA VAL A 194 13.07 8.33 17.93
C VAL A 194 12.05 9.21 17.20
N GLY A 195 12.43 9.92 16.14
CA GLY A 195 11.54 10.79 15.36
C GLY A 195 10.57 10.06 14.42
N ARG A 196 10.68 8.73 14.29
CA ARG A 196 9.73 7.88 13.54
C ARG A 196 8.73 7.15 14.46
N GLY A 197 8.82 7.34 15.78
CA GLY A 197 7.88 6.83 16.79
C GLY A 197 6.67 7.72 16.96
#